data_AF-A0A8T5S166-F1
#
_entry.id   AF-A0A8T5S166-F1
#
_cell.length_a   1.000
_cell.length_b   1.000
_cell.length_c   1.000
_cell.angle_alpha   90.00
_cell.angle_beta   90.00
_cell.angle_gamma   90.00
#
_symmetry.space_group_name_H-M   'P 1'
#
loop_
_entity.id
_entity.type
_entity.pdbx_description
1 polymer ?
#
loop_
_entity_poly.entity_id
_entity_poly.type
_entity_poly.pdbx_seq_one_letter_code
_entity_poly.pdbx_strand_id
1 'polypeptide(L)'
;MDPDHKKEILDKLIKCEDINNPDLHFKQLRELGNHLIQNPSFDDLIKFVNAVANRKRLIIINTLKEKDRCVCELEAVLDESQPAISHHLKILENAGLIRGWKKGKFTHYDIVKEQIISYMDILNQKLI
;
A
#
# COMPACT_ATOMS: atom_id res chain seq x y z
N MET A 1 6.79 26.08 -10.88
CA MET A 1 5.63 26.50 -10.08
C MET A 1 5.31 27.92 -10.46
N ASP A 2 4.03 28.26 -10.53
CA ASP A 2 3.57 29.61 -10.84
C ASP A 2 4.13 30.64 -9.83
N PRO A 3 4.58 31.83 -10.27
CA PRO A 3 5.17 32.85 -9.38
C PRO A 3 4.21 33.39 -8.33
N ASP A 4 2.92 33.56 -8.64
CA ASP A 4 1.94 34.09 -7.69
C ASP A 4 1.67 33.08 -6.58
N HIS A 5 1.59 31.80 -6.95
CA HIS A 5 1.52 30.70 -5.97
C HIS A 5 2.75 30.66 -5.05
N LYS A 6 3.97 30.93 -5.57
CA LYS A 6 5.18 30.99 -4.74
C LYS A 6 5.07 32.09 -3.69
N LYS A 7 4.63 33.27 -4.11
CA LYS A 7 4.47 34.42 -3.23
C LYS A 7 3.49 34.15 -2.11
N GLU A 8 2.33 33.55 -2.42
CA GLU A 8 1.34 33.19 -1.41
C GLU A 8 1.88 32.21 -0.35
N ILE A 9 2.71 31.23 -0.75
CA ILE A 9 3.36 30.31 0.19
C ILE A 9 4.37 31.06 1.07
N LEU A 10 5.21 31.92 0.49
CA LEU A 10 6.20 32.70 1.26
C LEU A 10 5.53 33.59 2.30
N ASP A 11 4.44 34.28 1.93
CA ASP A 11 3.67 35.14 2.84
C ASP A 11 3.07 34.36 4.02
N LYS A 12 2.78 33.06 3.84
CA LYS A 12 2.34 32.16 4.91
C LYS A 12 3.52 31.67 5.75
N LEU A 13 4.63 31.25 5.12
CA LEU A 13 5.81 30.74 5.82
C LEU A 13 6.40 31.78 6.78
N ILE A 14 6.47 33.05 6.37
CA ILE A 14 6.92 34.17 7.22
C ILE A 14 6.12 34.27 8.53
N LYS A 15 4.88 33.78 8.55
CA LYS A 15 3.98 33.86 9.71
C LYS A 15 3.94 32.59 10.57
N CYS A 16 4.54 31.48 10.12
CA CYS A 16 4.42 30.17 10.78
C CYS A 16 5.49 29.91 11.85
N GLU A 17 6.75 30.34 11.63
CA GLU A 17 7.89 30.14 12.55
C GLU A 17 8.91 31.29 12.40
N ASP A 18 9.88 31.40 13.32
CA ASP A 18 11.04 32.30 13.23
C ASP A 18 12.00 31.90 12.09
N ILE A 19 11.51 31.98 10.85
CA ILE A 19 12.26 31.65 9.64
C ILE A 19 13.08 32.88 9.24
N ASN A 20 14.37 32.85 9.58
CA ASN A 20 15.32 33.93 9.26
C ASN A 20 15.51 34.16 7.74
N ASN A 21 15.23 33.16 6.90
CA ASN A 21 15.30 33.27 5.43
C ASN A 21 14.19 32.43 4.73
N PRO A 22 13.01 33.01 4.49
CA PRO A 22 11.87 32.31 3.91
C PRO A 22 12.12 31.74 2.51
N ASP A 23 12.87 32.43 1.66
CA ASP A 23 13.18 31.96 0.31
C ASP A 23 14.09 30.73 0.32
N LEU A 24 15.12 30.72 1.18
CA LEU A 24 16.00 29.57 1.34
C LEU A 24 15.23 28.37 1.89
N HIS A 25 14.40 28.60 2.92
CA HIS A 25 13.57 27.55 3.52
C HIS A 25 12.57 26.98 2.49
N PHE A 26 11.91 27.85 1.72
CA PHE A 26 11.03 27.43 0.63
C PHE A 26 11.77 26.58 -0.41
N LYS A 27 12.98 26.98 -0.80
CA LYS A 27 13.80 26.21 -1.75
C LYS A 27 14.13 24.81 -1.20
N GLN A 28 14.54 24.71 0.07
CA GLN A 28 14.81 23.43 0.72
C GLN A 28 13.57 22.53 0.75
N LEU A 29 12.39 23.08 1.09
CA LEU A 29 11.13 22.34 1.08
C LEU A 29 10.77 21.84 -0.33
N ARG A 30 11.03 22.64 -1.37
CA ARG A 30 10.81 22.23 -2.76
C ARG A 30 11.76 21.12 -3.20
N GLU A 31 13.02 21.19 -2.82
CA GLU A 31 14.01 20.14 -3.09
C GLU A 31 13.60 18.83 -2.39
N LEU A 32 13.28 18.90 -1.10
CA LEU A 32 12.76 17.77 -0.32
C LEU A 32 11.52 17.15 -1.00
N GLY A 33 10.53 17.98 -1.33
CA GLY A 33 9.30 17.53 -1.98
C GLY A 33 9.56 16.85 -3.33
N ASN A 34 10.42 17.42 -4.17
CA ASN A 34 10.75 16.83 -5.46
C ASN A 34 11.40 15.44 -5.31
N HIS A 35 12.31 15.27 -4.33
CA HIS A 35 12.94 13.97 -4.05
C HIS A 35 11.93 12.92 -3.54
N LEU A 36 10.98 13.33 -2.71
CA LEU A 36 9.97 12.42 -2.15
C LEU A 36 8.88 12.05 -3.17
N ILE A 37 8.40 13.01 -3.97
CA ILE A 37 7.36 12.80 -4.98
C ILE A 37 7.81 11.78 -6.04
N GLN A 38 9.11 11.73 -6.35
CA GLN A 38 9.67 10.84 -7.36
C GLN A 38 10.14 9.50 -6.79
N ASN A 39 9.77 9.14 -5.56
CA ASN A 39 10.26 7.92 -4.93
C ASN A 39 9.47 6.67 -5.39
N PRO A 40 10.05 5.79 -6.23
CA PRO A 40 9.32 4.65 -6.78
C PRO A 40 8.93 3.62 -5.72
N SER A 41 9.64 3.57 -4.59
CA SER A 41 9.28 2.65 -3.49
C SER A 41 7.93 2.98 -2.84
N PHE A 42 7.41 4.21 -3.03
CA PHE A 42 6.07 4.57 -2.59
C PHE A 42 4.98 3.91 -3.43
N ASP A 43 5.22 3.65 -4.71
CA ASP A 43 4.22 2.98 -5.56
C ASP A 43 4.00 1.53 -5.12
N ASP A 44 5.09 0.80 -4.87
CA ASP A 44 5.06 -0.56 -4.33
C ASP A 44 4.39 -0.59 -2.95
N LEU A 45 4.70 0.40 -2.10
CA LEU A 45 4.10 0.51 -0.79
C LEU A 45 2.60 0.80 -0.86
N ILE A 46 2.18 1.74 -1.71
CA ILE A 46 0.77 2.06 -1.94
C ILE A 46 0.02 0.82 -2.46
N LYS A 47 0.63 0.06 -3.38
CA LYS A 47 0.07 -1.19 -3.88
C LYS A 47 -0.17 -2.20 -2.75
N PHE A 48 0.82 -2.40 -1.88
CA PHE A 48 0.70 -3.26 -0.71
C PHE A 48 -0.39 -2.77 0.25
N VAL A 49 -0.32 -1.51 0.68
CA VAL A 49 -1.24 -0.91 1.65
C VAL A 49 -2.67 -0.97 1.12
N ASN A 50 -2.93 -0.62 -0.14
CA ASN A 50 -4.26 -0.71 -0.73
C ASN A 50 -4.78 -2.16 -0.79
N ALA A 51 -3.90 -3.12 -1.02
CA ALA A 51 -4.27 -4.54 -1.01
C ALA A 51 -4.65 -5.02 0.40
N VAL A 52 -4.01 -4.53 1.46
CA VAL A 52 -4.29 -4.97 2.85
C VAL A 52 -5.24 -4.07 3.63
N ALA A 53 -5.48 -2.82 3.19
CA ALA A 53 -6.39 -1.84 3.82
C ALA A 53 -7.87 -2.18 3.59
N ASN A 54 -8.25 -3.44 3.87
CA ASN A 54 -9.61 -3.93 3.79
C ASN A 54 -9.78 -5.11 4.75
N ARG A 55 -10.81 -5.03 5.59
CA ARG A 55 -11.11 -6.01 6.63
C ARG A 55 -11.21 -7.44 6.09
N LYS A 56 -11.94 -7.65 4.99
CA LYS A 56 -12.17 -8.99 4.43
C LYS A 56 -10.90 -9.59 3.85
N ARG A 57 -10.08 -8.77 3.18
CA ARG A 57 -8.77 -9.20 2.67
C ARG A 57 -7.81 -9.58 3.81
N LEU A 58 -7.83 -8.86 4.93
CA LEU A 58 -7.07 -9.25 6.12
C LEU A 58 -7.57 -10.58 6.72
N ILE A 59 -8.88 -10.82 6.72
CA ILE A 59 -9.45 -12.11 7.16
C ILE A 59 -8.99 -13.23 6.21
N ILE A 60 -9.06 -13.03 4.89
CA ILE A 60 -8.56 -14.00 3.90
C ILE A 60 -7.09 -14.31 4.14
N ILE A 61 -6.23 -13.28 4.24
CA ILE A 61 -4.80 -13.49 4.52
C ILE A 61 -4.64 -14.30 5.81
N ASN A 62 -5.28 -13.92 6.92
CA ASN A 62 -5.11 -14.67 8.17
C ASN A 62 -5.63 -16.10 8.09
N THR A 63 -6.70 -16.35 7.35
CA THR A 63 -7.21 -17.71 7.09
C THR A 63 -6.20 -18.55 6.31
N LEU A 64 -5.57 -17.95 5.30
CA LEU A 64 -4.56 -18.62 4.47
C LEU A 64 -3.22 -18.83 5.21
N LYS A 65 -2.96 -18.14 6.33
CA LYS A 65 -1.76 -18.38 7.16
C LYS A 65 -1.74 -19.79 7.77
N GLU A 66 -2.91 -20.38 7.97
CA GLU A 66 -3.04 -21.70 8.58
C GLU A 66 -2.72 -22.81 7.57
N LYS A 67 -3.33 -22.74 6.37
CA LYS A 67 -3.09 -23.64 5.23
C LYS A 67 -3.73 -23.10 3.96
N ASP A 68 -3.44 -23.76 2.83
CA ASP A 68 -4.08 -23.47 1.56
C ASP A 68 -5.60 -23.72 1.60
N ARG A 69 -6.37 -22.84 0.96
CA ARG A 69 -7.85 -22.93 0.92
C ARG A 69 -8.39 -22.70 -0.48
N CYS A 70 -9.48 -23.39 -0.83
CA CYS A 70 -10.26 -23.07 -2.02
C CYS A 70 -11.13 -21.82 -1.82
N VAL A 71 -11.64 -21.27 -2.92
CA VAL A 71 -12.66 -20.19 -2.89
C VAL A 71 -13.86 -20.60 -2.04
N CYS A 72 -14.32 -21.86 -2.16
CA CYS A 72 -15.43 -22.41 -1.38
C CYS A 72 -15.23 -22.33 0.14
N GLU A 73 -14.03 -22.61 0.63
CA GLU A 73 -13.71 -22.52 2.06
C GLU A 73 -13.68 -21.05 2.50
N LEU A 74 -13.21 -20.14 1.65
CA LEU A 74 -13.18 -18.71 1.94
C LEU A 74 -14.58 -18.07 1.93
N GLU A 75 -15.48 -18.57 1.07
CA GLU A 75 -16.91 -18.21 1.13
C GLU A 75 -17.50 -18.57 2.49
N ALA A 76 -17.26 -19.80 2.97
CA ALA A 76 -17.76 -20.25 4.27
C ALA A 76 -17.21 -19.43 5.44
N VAL A 77 -15.97 -18.93 5.34
CA VAL A 77 -15.35 -18.09 6.38
C VAL A 77 -15.94 -16.67 6.39
N LEU A 78 -16.24 -16.10 5.22
CA LEU A 78 -16.65 -14.71 5.08
C LEU A 78 -18.16 -14.51 4.91
N ASP A 79 -18.92 -15.59 4.71
CA ASP A 79 -20.34 -15.58 4.37
C ASP A 79 -20.65 -14.68 3.15
N GLU A 80 -19.83 -14.83 2.10
CA GLU A 80 -19.94 -14.06 0.86
C GLU A 80 -19.93 -14.95 -0.37
N SER A 81 -20.48 -14.42 -1.47
CA SER A 81 -20.51 -15.11 -2.75
C SER A 81 -19.13 -15.28 -3.42
N GLN A 82 -18.95 -16.34 -4.21
CA GLN A 82 -17.73 -16.58 -5.00
C GLN A 82 -17.23 -15.38 -5.80
N PRO A 83 -18.08 -14.60 -6.49
CA PRO A 83 -17.61 -13.43 -7.22
C PRO A 83 -16.96 -12.37 -6.32
N ALA A 84 -17.51 -12.15 -5.12
CA ALA A 84 -16.95 -11.21 -4.15
C ALA A 84 -15.60 -11.71 -3.61
N ILE A 85 -15.53 -13.00 -3.23
CA ILE A 85 -14.28 -13.62 -2.79
C ILE A 85 -13.22 -13.59 -3.90
N SER A 86 -13.58 -13.94 -5.14
CA SER A 86 -12.67 -13.92 -6.29
C SER A 86 -12.13 -12.53 -6.59
N HIS A 87 -12.95 -11.49 -6.41
CA HIS A 87 -12.49 -10.11 -6.52
C HIS A 87 -11.43 -9.75 -5.47
N HIS A 88 -11.64 -10.17 -4.21
CA HIS A 88 -10.65 -9.99 -3.15
C HIS A 88 -9.35 -10.76 -3.42
N LEU A 89 -9.45 -12.00 -3.85
CA LEU A 89 -8.29 -12.83 -4.21
C LEU A 89 -7.48 -12.21 -5.35
N LYS A 90 -8.15 -11.70 -6.39
CA LYS A 90 -7.48 -11.05 -7.53
C LYS A 90 -6.68 -9.81 -7.10
N ILE A 91 -7.21 -9.00 -6.17
CA ILE A 91 -6.47 -7.84 -5.63
C ILE A 91 -5.22 -8.30 -4.88
N LEU A 92 -5.34 -9.35 -4.06
CA LEU A 92 -4.22 -9.90 -3.30
C LEU A 92 -3.17 -10.57 -4.20
N GLU A 93 -3.58 -11.30 -5.23
CA GLU A 93 -2.69 -11.89 -6.24
C GLU A 93 -1.96 -10.82 -7.04
N ASN A 94 -2.67 -9.77 -7.48
CA ASN A 94 -2.05 -8.65 -8.20
C ASN A 94 -0.99 -7.93 -7.36
N ALA A 95 -1.19 -7.89 -6.03
CA ALA A 95 -0.21 -7.38 -5.07
C ALA A 95 0.94 -8.36 -4.75
N GLY A 96 0.85 -9.60 -5.25
CA GLY A 96 1.83 -10.66 -5.02
C GLY A 96 1.74 -11.31 -3.64
N LEU A 97 0.67 -11.04 -2.87
CA LEU A 97 0.56 -11.47 -1.47
C LEU A 97 0.10 -12.92 -1.33
N ILE A 98 -0.59 -13.43 -2.35
CA ILE A 98 -1.06 -14.80 -2.42
C ILE A 98 -0.77 -15.37 -3.81
N ARG A 99 -0.81 -16.70 -3.92
CA ARG A 99 -0.70 -17.43 -5.17
C ARG A 99 -1.81 -18.47 -5.28
N GLY A 100 -2.43 -18.57 -6.45
CA GLY A 100 -3.41 -19.62 -6.77
C GLY A 100 -2.83 -20.76 -7.61
N TRP A 101 -3.25 -22.00 -7.35
CA TRP A 101 -2.98 -23.15 -8.23
C TRP A 101 -4.14 -24.14 -8.26
N LYS A 102 -4.21 -24.96 -9.32
CA LYS A 102 -5.23 -26.00 -9.43
C LYS A 102 -4.88 -27.21 -8.55
N LYS A 103 -5.84 -27.66 -7.74
CA LYS A 103 -5.79 -28.87 -6.93
C LYS A 103 -7.08 -29.65 -7.16
N GLY A 104 -7.01 -30.64 -8.04
CA GLY A 104 -8.20 -31.32 -8.55
C GLY A 104 -9.10 -30.36 -9.34
N LYS A 105 -10.38 -30.26 -8.95
CA LYS A 105 -11.37 -29.40 -9.62
C LYS A 105 -11.29 -27.93 -9.20
N PHE A 106 -10.70 -27.64 -8.03
CA PHE A 106 -10.73 -26.32 -7.42
C PHE A 106 -9.38 -25.61 -7.55
N THR A 107 -9.42 -24.28 -7.56
CA THR A 107 -8.22 -23.46 -7.36
C THR A 107 -8.05 -23.24 -5.86
N HIS A 108 -6.86 -23.53 -5.35
CA HIS A 108 -6.45 -23.28 -3.98
C HIS A 108 -5.50 -22.08 -3.95
N TYR A 109 -5.54 -21.34 -2.84
CA TYR A 109 -4.73 -20.16 -2.61
C TYR A 109 -3.89 -20.34 -1.35
N ASP A 110 -2.69 -19.76 -1.35
CA ASP A 110 -1.76 -19.72 -0.21
C ASP A 110 -0.99 -18.40 -0.21
N ILE A 111 -0.42 -18.04 0.93
CA ILE A 111 0.34 -16.81 1.13
C ILE A 111 1.73 -16.93 0.50
N VAL A 112 2.18 -15.84 -0.11
CA VAL A 112 3.58 -15.64 -0.51
C VAL A 112 4.29 -14.88 0.61
N LYS A 113 4.87 -15.61 1.56
CA LYS A 113 5.44 -15.03 2.80
C LYS A 113 6.62 -14.11 2.50
N GLU A 114 7.43 -14.48 1.52
CA GLU A 114 8.61 -13.75 1.08
C GLU A 114 8.23 -12.34 0.60
N GLN A 115 7.11 -12.24 -0.13
CA GLN A 115 6.60 -10.95 -0.62
C GLN A 115 6.11 -10.06 0.52
N ILE A 116 5.42 -10.63 1.52
CA ILE A 116 4.97 -9.88 2.70
C ILE A 116 6.17 -9.35 3.48
N ILE A 117 7.21 -10.17 3.69
CA ILE A 117 8.44 -9.75 4.39
C ILE A 117 9.11 -8.60 3.64
N SER A 118 9.25 -8.71 2.32
CA SER A 118 9.80 -7.64 1.47
C SER A 118 9.05 -6.30 1.65
N TYR A 119 7.71 -6.31 1.65
CA TYR A 119 6.93 -5.11 1.91
C TYR A 119 7.09 -4.58 3.34
N MET A 120 7.23 -5.46 4.34
CA MET A 120 7.50 -5.06 5.73
C MET A 120 8.87 -4.38 5.87
N ASP A 121 9.89 -4.85 5.15
CA ASP A 121 11.21 -4.22 5.14
C ASP A 121 11.16 -2.83 4.50
N ILE A 122 10.43 -2.67 3.40
CA ILE A 122 10.19 -1.35 2.78
C ILE A 122 9.45 -0.43 3.75
N LEU A 123 8.40 -0.91 4.41
CA LEU A 123 7.64 -0.15 5.41
C LEU A 123 8.56 0.35 6.54
N ASN A 124 9.35 -0.55 7.12
CA ASN A 124 10.28 -0.23 8.19
C ASN A 124 11.29 0.83 7.74
N GLN A 125 11.88 0.70 6.55
CA GLN A 125 12.83 1.67 6.03
C GLN A 125 12.25 3.06 5.76
N LYS A 126 10.92 3.18 5.57
CA LYS A 126 10.27 4.43 5.15
C LYS A 126 9.51 5.13 6.27
N LEU A 127 9.03 4.40 7.28
CA LEU A 127 8.16 4.96 8.33
C LEU A 127 8.78 4.96 9.73
N ILE A 128 9.84 4.18 9.96
CA ILE A 128 10.49 4.02 11.27
C ILE A 128 11.96 4.43 11.13
#